data_AF-A0A9E4H7L2-F1
#
_entry.id   AF-A0A9E4H7L2-F1
#
_cell.length_a   1.000
_cell.length_b   1.000
_cell.length_c   1.000
_cell.angle_alpha   90.00
_cell.angle_beta   90.00
_cell.angle_gamma   90.00
#
_symmetry.space_group_name_H-M   'P 1'
#
loop_
_entity.id
_entity.type
_entity.pdbx_description
1 polymer ?
#
loop_
_entity_poly.entity_id
_entity_poly.type
_entity_poly.pdbx_seq_one_letter_code
_entity_poly.pdbx_strand_id
1 'polypeptide(L)'
;MLSTGVDFVEIDRVSGVLDRYGERFLRRVFTPAEIAYCRGRAPNLAARFAAKEAVMKSLGTGFRGVGWRDIEVVRAPSGAPSPRLHGRAKRRAERLGVTEIAISLSHSRGFAMVVAVAMRPDTSESLQVTAATLWGDAVAPHAG
;
A
#
# COMPACT_ATOMS: atom_id res chain seq x y z
N MET A 1 -9.53 -6.01 10.86
CA MET A 1 -9.13 -4.59 10.99
C MET A 1 -8.79 -3.97 9.63
N LEU A 2 -9.06 -2.67 9.47
CA LEU A 2 -8.61 -1.88 8.32
C LEU A 2 -7.45 -0.95 8.72
N SER A 3 -6.46 -0.81 7.86
CA SER A 3 -5.47 0.26 7.93
C SER A 3 -5.50 1.07 6.64
N THR A 4 -5.22 2.36 6.76
CA THR A 4 -5.30 3.29 5.63
C THR A 4 -3.99 4.03 5.44
N GLY A 5 -3.78 4.50 4.23
CA GLY A 5 -2.73 5.44 3.90
C GLY A 5 -3.23 6.41 2.86
N VAL A 6 -2.84 7.67 2.99
CA VAL A 6 -3.18 8.72 2.04
C VAL A 6 -1.91 9.45 1.66
N ASP A 7 -1.80 9.80 0.39
CA ASP A 7 -0.75 10.69 -0.07
C ASP A 7 -1.23 11.69 -1.11
N PHE A 8 -0.61 12.87 -1.09
CA PHE A 8 -0.98 14.02 -1.90
C PHE A 8 0.29 14.68 -2.43
N VAL A 9 0.41 14.78 -3.75
CA VAL A 9 1.64 15.17 -4.43
C VAL A 9 1.36 16.25 -5.45
N GLU A 10 2.16 17.31 -5.39
CA GLU A 10 2.25 18.33 -6.44
C GLU A 10 2.88 17.75 -7.71
N ILE A 11 2.17 17.84 -8.83
CA ILE A 11 2.63 17.34 -10.13
C ILE A 11 3.88 18.10 -10.57
N ASP A 12 3.91 19.41 -10.37
CA ASP A 12 5.05 20.27 -10.72
C ASP A 12 6.32 19.90 -9.94
N ARG A 13 6.16 19.49 -8.68
CA ARG A 13 7.29 18.98 -7.89
C ARG A 13 7.87 17.70 -8.49
N VAL A 14 7.02 16.78 -8.94
CA VAL A 14 7.48 15.56 -9.60
C VAL A 14 8.10 15.88 -10.96
N SER A 15 7.54 16.83 -11.70
CA SER A 15 8.13 17.32 -12.95
C SER A 15 9.53 17.89 -12.72
N GLY A 16 9.69 18.81 -11.76
CA GLY A 16 11.00 19.40 -11.48
C GLY A 16 12.05 18.40 -10.98
N VAL A 17 11.63 17.34 -10.28
CA VAL A 17 12.53 16.24 -9.89
C VAL A 17 12.90 15.39 -11.12
N LEU A 18 11.95 15.12 -12.00
CA LEU A 18 12.20 14.41 -13.26
C LEU A 18 13.14 15.21 -14.15
N ASP A 19 12.96 16.52 -14.28
CA ASP A 19 13.81 17.38 -15.10
C ASP A 19 15.24 17.44 -14.54
N ARG A 20 15.38 17.48 -13.21
CA ARG A 20 16.69 17.56 -12.54
C ARG A 20 17.48 16.26 -12.56
N TYR A 21 16.82 15.11 -12.41
CA TYR A 21 17.50 13.83 -12.18
C TYR A 21 17.22 12.77 -13.26
N GLY A 22 16.26 13.02 -14.15
CA GLY A 22 15.91 12.17 -15.29
C GLY A 22 15.81 10.70 -14.93
N GLU A 23 16.56 9.89 -15.67
CA GLU A 23 16.55 8.43 -15.57
C GLU A 23 16.97 7.91 -14.19
N ARG A 24 17.82 8.64 -13.46
CA ARG A 24 18.23 8.25 -12.10
C ARG A 24 17.05 8.26 -11.15
N PHE A 25 16.19 9.28 -11.23
CA PHE A 25 14.95 9.34 -10.45
C PHE A 25 14.00 8.22 -10.87
N LEU A 26 13.80 8.04 -12.18
CA LEU A 26 12.90 7.02 -12.70
C LEU A 26 13.26 5.62 -12.21
N ARG A 27 14.52 5.20 -12.39
CA ARG A 27 15.00 3.87 -11.99
C ARG A 27 15.05 3.66 -10.47
N ARG A 28 15.12 4.75 -9.70
CA ARG A 28 15.12 4.68 -8.23
C ARG A 28 13.74 4.37 -7.68
N VAL A 29 12.69 4.90 -8.30
CA VAL A 29 11.33 4.95 -7.76
C VAL A 29 10.36 3.98 -8.45
N PHE A 30 10.43 3.87 -9.78
CA PHE A 30 9.44 3.16 -10.58
C PHE A 30 9.98 1.82 -11.09
N THR A 31 9.09 0.84 -11.28
CA THR A 31 9.43 -0.38 -12.01
C THR A 31 9.57 -0.08 -13.51
N PRO A 32 10.25 -0.93 -14.28
CA PRO A 32 10.31 -0.76 -15.74
C PRO A 32 8.93 -0.67 -16.40
N ALA A 33 7.96 -1.46 -15.92
CA ALA A 33 6.59 -1.43 -16.45
C ALA A 33 5.88 -0.10 -16.14
N GLU A 34 6.09 0.47 -14.95
CA GLU A 34 5.55 1.79 -14.60
C GLU A 34 6.17 2.90 -15.46
N ILE A 35 7.48 2.86 -15.70
CA ILE A 35 8.16 3.83 -16.58
C ILE A 35 7.57 3.76 -17.98
N ALA A 36 7.45 2.56 -18.53
CA ALA A 36 6.86 2.32 -19.85
C ALA A 36 5.41 2.81 -19.94
N TYR A 37 4.61 2.60 -18.90
CA TYR A 37 3.24 3.12 -18.84
C TYR A 37 3.19 4.65 -18.82
N CYS A 38 4.03 5.27 -17.99
CA CYS A 38 3.97 6.72 -17.76
C CYS A 38 4.39 7.50 -19.00
N ARG A 39 5.36 6.98 -19.78
CA ARG A 39 5.93 7.64 -20.97
C ARG A 39 6.40 9.07 -20.65
N GLY A 40 7.06 9.24 -19.50
CA GLY A 40 7.55 10.54 -19.03
C GLY A 40 6.48 11.55 -18.57
N ARG A 41 5.19 11.21 -18.60
CA ARG A 41 4.13 12.15 -18.21
C ARG A 41 4.11 12.38 -16.71
N ALA A 42 4.40 13.61 -16.27
CA ALA A 42 4.46 14.01 -14.86
C ALA A 42 3.18 13.65 -14.06
N PRO A 43 1.94 13.87 -14.55
CA PRO A 43 0.73 13.48 -13.80
C PRO A 43 0.67 11.98 -13.47
N ASN A 44 1.10 11.13 -14.42
CA ASN A 44 1.09 9.68 -14.24
C ASN A 44 2.17 9.19 -13.28
N LEU A 45 3.33 9.86 -13.30
CA LEU A 45 4.43 9.60 -12.36
C LEU A 45 4.04 10.04 -10.95
N ALA A 46 3.44 11.23 -10.81
CA ALA A 46 2.96 11.75 -9.52
C ALA A 46 1.89 10.83 -8.90
N ALA A 47 0.92 10.38 -9.68
CA ALA A 47 -0.10 9.45 -9.21
C ALA A 47 0.50 8.11 -8.70
N ARG A 48 1.54 7.60 -9.34
CA ARG A 48 2.24 6.37 -8.90
C ARG A 48 3.13 6.60 -7.70
N PHE A 49 3.78 7.75 -7.63
CA PHE A 49 4.55 8.16 -6.47
C PHE A 49 3.64 8.19 -5.23
N ALA A 50 2.51 8.91 -5.34
CA ALA A 50 1.50 8.99 -4.30
C ALA A 50 0.92 7.61 -3.93
N ALA A 51 0.65 6.76 -4.91
CA ALA A 51 0.16 5.40 -4.65
C ALA A 51 1.15 4.56 -3.85
N LYS A 52 2.45 4.63 -4.18
CA LYS A 52 3.49 3.92 -3.43
C LYS A 52 3.58 4.42 -1.99
N GLU A 53 3.50 5.73 -1.77
CA GLU A 53 3.46 6.31 -0.43
C GLU A 53 2.23 5.90 0.36
N ALA A 54 1.04 5.99 -0.24
CA ALA A 54 -0.21 5.58 0.39
C ALA A 54 -0.16 4.11 0.83
N VAL A 55 0.38 3.22 -0.01
CA VAL A 55 0.56 1.80 0.33
C VAL A 55 1.61 1.60 1.43
N MET A 56 2.72 2.34 1.42
CA MET A 56 3.72 2.27 2.51
C MET A 56 3.13 2.72 3.85
N LYS A 57 2.22 3.71 3.84
CA LYS A 57 1.49 4.18 5.03
C LYS A 57 0.49 3.14 5.52
N SER A 58 -0.29 2.51 4.63
CA SER A 58 -1.24 1.46 5.04
C SER A 58 -0.56 0.21 5.61
N LEU A 59 0.68 -0.08 5.19
CA LEU A 59 1.52 -1.14 5.74
C LEU A 59 2.25 -0.76 7.05
N GLY A 60 2.04 0.45 7.57
CA GLY A 60 2.63 0.90 8.82
C GLY A 60 4.16 0.89 8.84
N THR A 61 4.80 1.12 7.69
CA THR A 61 6.27 1.20 7.58
C THR A 61 6.76 2.64 7.43
N GLY A 62 5.90 3.55 6.95
CA GLY A 62 6.35 4.84 6.46
C GLY A 62 7.48 4.66 5.42
N PHE A 63 8.43 5.59 5.37
CA PHE A 63 9.59 5.54 4.46
C PHE A 63 10.67 4.51 4.85
N ARG A 64 10.57 3.87 6.03
CA ARG A 64 11.62 2.99 6.55
C ARG A 64 11.22 1.53 6.37
N GLY A 65 12.00 0.79 5.59
CA GLY A 65 11.91 -0.68 5.49
C GLY A 65 11.26 -1.23 4.22
N VAL A 66 10.60 -0.40 3.40
CA VAL A 66 10.06 -0.79 2.07
C VAL A 66 10.70 0.08 1.00
N GLY A 67 11.19 -0.53 -0.08
CA GLY A 67 11.74 0.20 -1.22
C GLY A 67 10.64 0.67 -2.16
N TRP A 68 10.84 1.80 -2.84
CA TRP A 68 9.88 2.32 -3.83
C TRP A 68 9.43 1.30 -4.89
N ARG A 69 10.36 0.47 -5.37
CA ARG A 69 10.09 -0.58 -6.38
C ARG A 69 9.55 -1.88 -5.78
N ASP A 70 9.46 -1.99 -4.45
CA ASP A 70 8.77 -3.09 -3.80
C ASP A 70 7.23 -2.94 -3.92
N ILE A 71 6.74 -1.79 -4.39
CA ILE A 71 5.32 -1.54 -4.66
C ILE A 71 5.21 -1.11 -6.11
N GLU A 72 4.35 -1.75 -6.87
CA GLU A 72 4.11 -1.46 -8.28
C GLU A 72 2.62 -1.18 -8.50
N VAL A 73 2.28 -0.09 -9.19
CA VAL A 73 0.89 0.19 -9.56
C VAL A 73 0.59 -0.45 -10.91
N VAL A 74 -0.22 -1.51 -10.88
CA VAL A 74 -0.74 -2.17 -12.08
C VAL A 74 -2.16 -1.70 -12.37
N ARG A 75 -2.65 -1.93 -13.59
CA ARG A 75 -4.06 -1.71 -13.95
C ARG A 75 -4.68 -3.00 -14.46
N ALA A 76 -5.88 -3.29 -14.00
CA ALA A 76 -6.73 -4.32 -14.58
C ALA A 76 -7.17 -3.93 -16.00
N PRO A 77 -7.65 -4.88 -16.82
CA PRO A 77 -8.24 -4.59 -18.14
C PRO A 77 -9.38 -3.57 -18.08
N SER A 78 -10.13 -3.52 -16.98
CA SER A 78 -11.17 -2.52 -16.69
C SER A 78 -10.63 -1.10 -16.49
N GLY A 79 -9.30 -0.95 -16.39
CA GLY A 79 -8.62 0.30 -16.07
C GLY A 79 -8.46 0.54 -14.57
N ALA A 80 -9.08 -0.27 -13.71
CA ALA A 80 -8.97 -0.14 -12.25
C ALA A 80 -7.50 -0.35 -11.79
N PRO A 81 -6.94 0.56 -10.98
CA PRO A 81 -5.58 0.44 -10.49
C PRO A 81 -5.50 -0.44 -9.24
N SER A 82 -4.41 -1.21 -9.11
CA SER A 82 -4.15 -2.05 -7.95
C SER A 82 -2.67 -2.08 -7.62
N PRO A 83 -2.28 -2.20 -6.34
CA PRO A 83 -0.90 -2.38 -5.96
C PRO A 83 -0.49 -3.85 -6.11
N ARG A 84 0.68 -4.08 -6.69
CA ARG A 84 1.38 -5.35 -6.66
C ARG A 84 2.59 -5.22 -5.74
N LEU A 85 2.64 -6.06 -4.71
CA LEU A 85 3.72 -6.02 -3.72
C LEU A 85 4.82 -7.02 -4.07
N HIS A 86 6.06 -6.56 -3.93
CA HIS A 86 7.28 -7.30 -4.16
C HIS A 86 8.19 -7.20 -2.92
N GLY A 87 9.26 -7.99 -2.88
CA GLY A 87 10.38 -7.78 -1.95
C GLY A 87 9.98 -7.55 -0.50
N ARG A 88 10.42 -6.43 0.08
CA ARG A 88 10.15 -6.12 1.49
C ARG A 88 8.70 -5.70 1.75
N ALA A 89 8.00 -5.11 0.78
CA ALA A 89 6.59 -4.76 0.92
C ALA A 89 5.74 -6.02 1.07
N LYS A 90 5.96 -7.03 0.21
CA LYS A 90 5.26 -8.31 0.26
C LYS A 90 5.48 -9.01 1.61
N ARG A 91 6.74 -9.14 2.05
CA ARG A 91 7.07 -9.73 3.35
C ARG A 91 6.45 -8.99 4.54
N ARG A 92 6.33 -7.66 4.45
CA ARG A 92 5.66 -6.87 5.48
C ARG A 92 4.16 -7.15 5.49
N ALA A 93 3.51 -7.14 4.34
CA ALA A 93 2.09 -7.46 4.20
C ALA A 93 1.79 -8.86 4.77
N GLU A 94 2.60 -9.86 4.42
CA GLU A 94 2.50 -11.23 4.95
C GLU A 94 2.61 -11.27 6.49
N ARG A 95 3.61 -10.61 7.08
CA ARG A 95 3.77 -10.54 8.55
C ARG A 95 2.62 -9.82 9.25
N LEU A 96 1.96 -8.89 8.57
CA LEU A 96 0.81 -8.17 9.12
C LEU A 96 -0.51 -8.91 8.87
N GLY A 97 -0.49 -10.05 8.17
CA GLY A 97 -1.68 -10.78 7.75
C GLY A 97 -2.53 -10.01 6.75
N VAL A 98 -1.95 -9.06 6.00
CA VAL A 98 -2.73 -8.28 5.02
C VAL A 98 -3.18 -9.20 3.89
N THR A 99 -4.50 -9.30 3.70
CA THR A 99 -5.12 -10.14 2.67
C THR A 99 -5.39 -9.38 1.39
N GLU A 100 -5.70 -8.09 1.50
CA GLU A 100 -6.05 -7.24 0.37
C GLU A 100 -5.59 -5.80 0.58
N ILE A 101 -5.19 -5.13 -0.51
CA ILE A 101 -5.00 -3.68 -0.54
C ILE A 101 -5.71 -3.10 -1.76
N ALA A 102 -6.71 -2.26 -1.51
CA ALA A 102 -7.38 -1.47 -2.53
C ALA A 102 -6.75 -0.06 -2.59
N ILE A 103 -6.65 0.51 -3.78
CA ILE A 103 -6.24 1.90 -3.97
C ILE A 103 -7.25 2.64 -4.83
N SER A 104 -7.43 3.93 -4.55
CA SER A 104 -8.20 4.85 -5.39
C SER A 104 -7.40 6.12 -5.61
N LEU A 105 -7.37 6.59 -6.86
CA LEU A 105 -6.55 7.72 -7.28
C LEU A 105 -7.45 8.81 -7.87
N SER A 106 -7.20 10.03 -7.47
CA SER A 106 -7.77 11.23 -8.07
C SER A 106 -6.64 12.18 -8.46
N HIS A 107 -6.82 12.95 -9.51
CA HIS A 107 -5.87 14.00 -9.85
C HIS A 107 -6.60 15.20 -10.44
N SER A 108 -6.03 16.37 -10.21
CA SER A 108 -6.41 17.62 -10.85
C SER A 108 -5.23 18.12 -11.68
N ARG A 109 -5.33 19.35 -12.18
CA ARG A 109 -4.27 19.95 -13.01
C ARG A 109 -2.93 20.08 -12.27
N GLY A 110 -2.95 20.34 -10.96
CA GLY A 110 -1.74 20.57 -10.16
C GLY A 110 -1.36 19.44 -9.21
N PHE A 111 -2.28 18.52 -8.91
CA PHE A 111 -2.10 17.57 -7.82
C PHE A 111 -2.57 16.16 -8.16
N ALA A 112 -1.93 15.17 -7.55
CA ALA A 112 -2.40 13.78 -7.52
C ALA A 112 -2.60 13.36 -6.06
N MET A 113 -3.75 12.75 -5.77
CA MET A 113 -4.10 12.20 -4.47
C MET A 113 -4.38 10.71 -4.59
N VAL A 114 -3.88 9.93 -3.65
CA VAL A 114 -4.16 8.49 -3.59
C VAL A 114 -4.52 8.09 -2.18
N VAL A 115 -5.57 7.29 -2.05
CA VAL A 115 -5.91 6.55 -0.83
C VAL A 115 -5.64 5.07 -1.04
N ALA A 116 -5.07 4.43 -0.02
CA ALA A 116 -4.90 2.99 0.08
C ALA A 116 -5.64 2.48 1.32
N VAL A 117 -6.35 1.38 1.19
CA VAL A 117 -7.03 0.68 2.28
C VAL A 117 -6.53 -0.76 2.27
N ALA A 118 -5.95 -1.20 3.38
CA ALA A 118 -5.48 -2.56 3.58
C ALA A 118 -6.36 -3.29 4.59
N MET A 119 -6.73 -4.53 4.26
CA MET A 119 -7.48 -5.42 5.14
C MET A 119 -6.54 -6.44 5.77
N ARG A 120 -6.68 -6.65 7.08
CA ARG A 120 -6.00 -7.72 7.83
C ARG A 120 -6.91 -8.31 8.90
N PRO A 121 -6.68 -9.54 9.37
CA PRO A 121 -7.42 -10.16 10.46
C PRO A 121 -7.51 -9.24 11.67
N ASP A 122 -8.65 -9.29 12.36
CA ASP A 122 -8.73 -8.70 13.69
C ASP A 122 -8.11 -9.66 14.71
N THR A 123 -7.02 -9.24 15.33
CA THR A 123 -6.29 -10.06 16.30
C THR A 123 -6.90 -9.99 17.70
N SER A 124 -7.78 -9.01 18.00
CA SER A 124 -8.51 -9.00 19.27
C SER A 124 -9.59 -10.08 19.34
N GLU A 125 -10.22 -10.43 18.22
CA GLU A 125 -11.26 -11.46 18.16
C GLU A 125 -10.66 -12.87 18.26
N SER A 126 -9.47 -13.07 17.67
CA SER A 126 -8.73 -14.35 17.75
C SER A 126 -8.31 -14.67 19.19
N LEU A 127 -7.90 -13.67 19.97
CA LEU A 127 -7.53 -13.84 21.37
C LEU A 127 -8.74 -14.14 22.26
N GLN A 128 -9.91 -13.55 21.98
CA GLN A 128 -11.14 -13.82 22.71
C GLN A 128 -11.69 -15.22 22.45
N VAL A 129 -11.68 -15.70 21.20
CA VAL A 129 -12.08 -17.09 20.88
C VAL A 129 -11.15 -18.08 21.58
N THR A 130 -9.82 -17.86 21.52
CA THR A 130 -8.87 -18.76 22.17
C THR A 130 -9.02 -18.75 23.69
N ALA A 131 -9.21 -17.57 24.31
CA ALA A 131 -9.46 -17.47 25.74
C ALA A 131 -10.80 -18.11 26.15
N ALA A 132 -11.87 -17.93 25.36
CA ALA A 132 -13.17 -18.55 25.61
C ALA A 132 -13.12 -20.08 25.46
N THR A 133 -12.38 -20.60 24.47
CA THR A 133 -12.14 -22.05 24.34
C THR A 133 -11.28 -22.60 25.47
N LEU A 134 -10.26 -21.85 25.93
CA LEU A 134 -9.40 -22.27 27.04
C LEU A 134 -10.08 -22.19 28.42
N TRP A 135 -11.07 -21.31 28.60
CA TRP A 135 -11.79 -21.14 29.88
C TRP A 135 -13.18 -21.78 29.91
N GLY A 136 -13.75 -22.11 28.75
CA GLY A 136 -15.07 -22.75 28.60
C GLY A 136 -15.11 -24.21 29.03
N ASP A 137 -13.96 -24.91 29.01
CA ASP A 137 -13.83 -26.30 29.47
C ASP A 137 -13.58 -26.41 31.00
N ALA A 138 -13.46 -25.28 31.73
CA ALA A 138 -13.06 -25.25 33.13
C ALA A 138 -14.18 -25.01 34.15
N VAL A 139 -15.46 -25.00 33.75
CA VAL A 139 -16.58 -24.86 34.72
C VAL A 139 -17.66 -25.90 34.46
N ALA A 140 -17.39 -27.14 34.89
CA ALA A 140 -18.44 -28.04 35.34
C ALA A 140 -18.45 -28.02 36.88
N PRO A 141 -19.44 -27.40 37.55
CA PRO A 141 -19.63 -27.69 38.95
C PRO A 141 -20.15 -29.12 39.06
N HIS A 142 -19.42 -29.92 39.83
CA HIS A 142 -19.79 -31.26 40.25
C HIS A 142 -21.24 -31.28 40.76
N ALA A 143 -21.99 -32.28 40.28
CA ALA A 143 -23.23 -32.72 40.89
C ALA A 143 -23.02 -33.06 42.38
N GLY A 144 -23.94 -32.61 43.22
CA GLY A 144 -24.01 -32.92 44.65
C GLY A 144 -25.15 -32.17 45.31
#